data_AF-A0A817NAK7-F1
#
_entry.id   AF-A0A817NAK7-F1
#
_cell.length_a   1.000
_cell.length_b   1.000
_cell.length_c   1.000
_cell.angle_alpha   90.00
_cell.angle_beta   90.00
_cell.angle_gamma   90.00
#
_symmetry.space_group_name_H-M   'P 1'
#
loop_
_entity.id
_entity.type
_entity.pdbx_description
1 polymer ?
#
loop_
_entity_poly.entity_id
_entity_poly.type
_entity_poly.pdbx_seq_one_letter_code
_entity_poly.pdbx_strand_id
1 'polypeptide(L)'
;CDDSEQTNTTLLIHFFGKNGRDTLNYTEFKRFMENLQTEVLEIEFNEFSHGFKTMSDLNFAEMLLRYTDFDHDTIRSILKKVKKHGDQQNAVTFEQFKHFSAFLNNLEDFGIAMRFHQLSNKPISQGKHFSH
;
A
#
# COMPACT_ATOMS: atom_id res chain seq x y z
N CYS A 1 -41.03 21.06 -14.87
CA CYS A 1 -40.02 20.78 -15.90
C CYS A 1 -38.70 21.23 -15.29
N ASP A 2 -37.86 20.39 -14.73
CA ASP A 2 -37.50 19.03 -15.10
C ASP A 2 -37.03 18.35 -13.79
N ASP A 3 -37.87 17.51 -13.17
CA ASP A 3 -37.38 16.59 -12.14
C ASP A 3 -36.59 15.53 -12.90
N SER A 4 -35.34 15.87 -13.24
CA SER A 4 -34.39 14.92 -13.78
C SER A 4 -34.42 13.71 -12.85
N GLU A 5 -34.78 12.54 -13.36
CA GLU A 5 -34.67 11.27 -12.64
C GLU A 5 -33.23 11.17 -12.12
N GLN A 6 -33.02 11.56 -10.86
CA GLN A 6 -31.71 11.51 -10.27
C GLN A 6 -31.40 10.04 -10.08
N THR A 7 -30.56 9.51 -10.99
CA THR A 7 -30.19 8.10 -11.00
C THR A 7 -29.54 7.78 -9.67
N ASN A 8 -30.26 7.05 -8.82
CA ASN A 8 -29.78 6.63 -7.52
C ASN A 8 -28.62 5.65 -7.71
N THR A 9 -27.39 6.13 -7.52
CA THR A 9 -26.21 5.29 -7.55
C THR A 9 -26.02 4.59 -6.21
N THR A 10 -25.30 3.46 -6.22
CA THR A 10 -24.99 2.70 -5.00
C THR A 10 -24.36 3.57 -3.92
N LEU A 11 -23.44 4.47 -4.29
CA LEU A 11 -22.78 5.39 -3.34
C LEU A 11 -23.75 6.42 -2.76
N LEU A 12 -24.64 7.00 -3.59
CA LEU A 12 -25.66 7.94 -3.11
C LEU A 12 -26.61 7.27 -2.14
N ILE A 13 -27.08 6.06 -2.46
CA ILE A 13 -27.94 5.28 -1.56
C ILE A 13 -27.18 4.91 -0.27
N HIS A 14 -25.90 4.54 -0.37
CA HIS A 14 -25.10 4.15 0.80
C HIS A 14 -24.84 5.32 1.76
N PHE A 15 -24.60 6.53 1.23
CA PHE A 15 -24.29 7.70 2.05
C PHE A 15 -25.52 8.49 2.53
N PHE A 16 -26.58 8.55 1.73
CA PHE A 16 -27.72 9.44 1.99
C PHE A 16 -29.07 8.71 2.04
N GLY A 17 -29.05 7.37 1.98
CA GLY A 17 -30.23 6.52 2.00
C GLY A 17 -31.00 6.55 0.67
N LYS A 18 -31.98 5.66 0.52
CA LYS A 18 -32.79 5.54 -0.71
C LYS A 18 -33.56 6.83 -1.08
N ASN A 19 -33.80 7.69 -0.09
CA ASN A 19 -34.55 8.94 -0.25
C ASN A 19 -33.65 10.18 -0.25
N GLY A 20 -32.32 10.02 -0.11
CA GLY A 20 -31.36 11.13 -0.10
C GLY A 20 -31.47 12.08 1.09
N ARG A 21 -32.04 11.62 2.22
CA ARG A 21 -32.31 12.46 3.42
C ARG A 21 -31.38 12.19 4.58
N ASP A 22 -30.64 11.08 4.55
CA ASP A 22 -29.65 10.80 5.58
C ASP A 22 -28.45 11.74 5.39
N THR A 23 -27.70 11.99 6.45
CA THR A 23 -26.51 12.86 6.41
C THR A 23 -25.26 12.02 6.58
N LEU A 24 -24.22 12.30 5.80
CA LEU A 24 -22.91 11.68 5.95
C LEU A 24 -21.99 12.59 6.76
N ASN A 25 -21.56 12.13 7.93
CA ASN A 25 -20.58 12.85 8.73
C ASN A 25 -19.13 12.45 8.37
N TYR A 26 -18.18 13.25 8.85
CA TYR A 26 -16.76 13.03 8.57
C TYR A 26 -16.26 11.65 9.03
N THR A 27 -16.67 11.18 10.21
CA THR A 27 -16.24 9.88 10.76
C THR A 27 -16.73 8.73 9.89
N GLU A 28 -17.96 8.81 9.40
CA GLU A 28 -18.54 7.82 8.49
C GLU A 28 -17.82 7.80 7.14
N PHE A 29 -17.56 8.98 6.57
CA PHE A 29 -16.83 9.10 5.31
C PHE A 29 -15.39 8.61 5.44
N LYS A 30 -14.69 8.99 6.53
CA LYS A 30 -13.32 8.53 6.82
C LYS A 30 -13.26 7.01 6.89
N ARG A 31 -14.16 6.39 7.65
CA ARG A 31 -14.24 4.92 7.76
C ARG A 31 -14.53 4.27 6.41
N PHE A 32 -15.41 4.84 5.61
CA PHE A 32 -15.68 4.34 4.26
C PHE A 32 -14.40 4.37 3.40
N MET A 33 -13.67 5.48 3.40
CA MET A 33 -12.42 5.60 2.65
C MET A 33 -11.34 4.64 3.15
N GLU A 34 -11.21 4.45 4.47
CA GLU A 34 -10.27 3.49 5.06
C GLU A 34 -10.59 2.04 4.69
N ASN A 35 -11.88 1.67 4.67
CA ASN A 35 -12.34 0.36 4.24
C ASN A 35 -12.07 0.15 2.75
N LEU A 36 -12.42 1.12 1.91
CA LEU A 36 -12.20 1.05 0.47
C LEU A 36 -10.70 0.92 0.15
N GLN A 37 -9.84 1.70 0.81
CA GLN A 37 -8.39 1.58 0.68
C GLN A 37 -7.90 0.19 1.12
N THR A 38 -8.45 -0.34 2.22
CA THR A 38 -8.09 -1.69 2.68
C THR A 38 -8.49 -2.76 1.67
N GLU A 39 -9.68 -2.67 1.08
CA GLU A 39 -10.14 -3.61 0.04
C GLU A 39 -9.26 -3.55 -1.22
N VAL A 40 -8.90 -2.35 -1.68
CA VAL A 40 -7.98 -2.19 -2.83
C VAL A 40 -6.62 -2.83 -2.53
N LEU A 41 -6.08 -2.60 -1.34
CA LEU A 41 -4.83 -3.23 -0.91
C LEU A 41 -4.94 -4.75 -0.79
N GLU A 42 -6.08 -5.26 -0.35
CA GLU A 42 -6.31 -6.70 -0.24
C GLU A 42 -6.37 -7.38 -1.62
N ILE A 43 -7.01 -6.73 -2.60
CA ILE A 43 -7.03 -7.20 -4.00
C ILE A 43 -5.60 -7.26 -4.55
N GLU A 44 -4.82 -6.21 -4.37
CA GLU A 44 -3.44 -6.15 -4.84
C GLU A 44 -2.57 -7.20 -4.14
N PHE A 45 -2.66 -7.29 -2.81
CA PHE A 45 -1.94 -8.31 -2.05
C PHE A 45 -2.27 -9.72 -2.56
N ASN A 46 -3.55 -10.00 -2.81
CA ASN A 46 -4.02 -11.28 -3.29
C ASN A 46 -3.52 -11.62 -4.71
N GLU A 47 -3.38 -10.62 -5.58
CA GLU A 47 -2.80 -10.79 -6.92
C GLU A 47 -1.35 -11.31 -6.81
N PHE A 48 -0.53 -10.65 -5.98
CA PHE A 48 0.88 -10.97 -5.82
C PHE A 48 1.16 -12.12 -4.85
N SER A 49 0.29 -12.38 -3.89
CA SER A 49 0.37 -13.56 -3.03
C SER A 49 -0.24 -14.79 -3.69
N HIS A 50 -0.86 -14.67 -4.87
CA HIS A 50 -1.51 -15.76 -5.59
C HIS A 50 -2.56 -16.53 -4.76
N GLY A 51 -3.34 -15.81 -3.94
CA GLY A 51 -4.33 -16.47 -3.06
C GLY A 51 -3.78 -16.94 -1.72
N PHE A 52 -2.47 -16.87 -1.48
CA PHE A 52 -1.89 -17.26 -0.21
C PHE A 52 -2.04 -16.17 0.86
N LYS A 53 -2.06 -16.58 2.13
CA LYS A 53 -2.14 -15.66 3.30
C LYS A 53 -0.88 -14.82 3.48
N THR A 54 0.22 -15.22 2.87
CA THR A 54 1.50 -14.53 2.92
C THR A 54 2.10 -14.46 1.52
N MET A 55 2.87 -13.42 1.27
CA MET A 55 3.58 -13.17 0.02
C MET A 55 5.06 -13.50 0.21
N SER A 56 5.68 -14.18 -0.75
CA SER A 56 7.12 -14.45 -0.68
C SER A 56 7.93 -13.17 -0.91
N ASP A 57 9.17 -13.12 -0.40
CA ASP A 57 10.11 -12.02 -0.68
C ASP A 57 10.27 -11.76 -2.20
N LEU A 58 10.24 -12.82 -3.02
CA LEU A 58 10.37 -12.69 -4.47
C LEU A 58 9.14 -12.03 -5.08
N ASN A 59 7.94 -12.48 -4.70
CA ASN A 59 6.69 -11.89 -5.19
C ASN A 59 6.53 -10.44 -4.72
N PHE A 60 6.95 -10.15 -3.49
CA PHE A 60 6.96 -8.80 -2.96
C PHE A 60 7.95 -7.90 -3.72
N ALA A 61 9.14 -8.40 -4.05
CA ALA A 61 10.07 -7.66 -4.89
C ALA A 61 9.54 -7.44 -6.32
N GLU A 62 8.90 -8.43 -6.93
CA GLU A 62 8.27 -8.29 -8.25
C GLU A 62 7.16 -7.25 -8.25
N MET A 63 6.33 -7.25 -7.21
CA MET A 63 5.31 -6.22 -6.99
C MET A 63 5.91 -4.82 -6.94
N LEU A 64 6.96 -4.60 -6.13
CA LEU A 64 7.61 -3.29 -6.04
C LEU A 64 8.19 -2.84 -7.36
N LEU A 65 8.84 -3.75 -8.09
CA LEU A 65 9.51 -3.44 -9.35
C LEU A 65 8.52 -3.10 -10.48
N ARG A 66 7.27 -3.56 -10.39
CA ARG A 66 6.19 -3.18 -11.33
C ARG A 66 5.92 -1.67 -11.34
N TYR A 67 6.22 -0.98 -10.24
CA TYR A 67 6.04 0.46 -10.09
C TYR A 67 7.33 1.27 -10.31
N THR A 68 8.32 0.70 -11.01
CA THR A 68 9.60 1.36 -11.31
C THR A 68 9.84 1.42 -12.81
N ASP A 69 10.57 2.43 -13.27
CA ASP A 69 10.99 2.58 -14.67
C ASP A 69 12.31 1.84 -14.98
N PHE A 70 12.64 0.80 -14.21
CA PHE A 70 13.88 0.06 -14.42
C PHE A 70 13.82 -0.81 -15.68
N ASP A 71 14.95 -0.90 -16.37
CA ASP A 71 15.09 -1.79 -17.52
C ASP A 71 15.07 -3.27 -17.12
N HIS A 72 14.82 -4.14 -18.10
CA HIS A 72 14.71 -5.58 -17.87
C HIS A 72 15.96 -6.22 -17.25
N ASP A 73 17.17 -5.75 -17.60
CA ASP A 73 18.41 -6.32 -17.06
C ASP A 73 18.60 -5.91 -15.59
N THR A 74 18.26 -4.66 -15.25
CA THR A 74 18.23 -4.17 -13.86
C THR A 74 17.22 -4.95 -13.02
N ILE A 75 15.97 -5.10 -13.49
CA ILE A 75 14.93 -5.89 -12.81
C ILE A 75 15.44 -7.32 -12.57
N ARG A 76 15.98 -7.97 -13.60
CA ARG A 76 16.50 -9.35 -13.50
C ARG A 76 17.65 -9.46 -12.49
N SER A 77 18.53 -8.47 -12.44
CA SER A 77 19.65 -8.41 -11.50
C SER A 77 19.14 -8.31 -10.05
N ILE A 78 18.14 -7.45 -9.79
CA ILE A 78 17.54 -7.30 -8.47
C ILE A 78 16.86 -8.60 -8.03
N LEU A 79 16.01 -9.19 -8.89
CA LEU A 79 15.33 -10.45 -8.58
C LEU A 79 16.31 -11.60 -8.31
N LYS A 80 17.43 -11.68 -9.04
CA LYS A 80 18.49 -12.65 -8.74
C LYS A 80 19.10 -12.46 -7.36
N LYS A 81 19.31 -11.21 -6.91
CA LYS A 81 19.82 -10.91 -5.56
C LYS A 81 18.81 -11.32 -4.50
N VAL A 82 17.53 -10.97 -4.68
CA VAL A 82 16.44 -11.36 -3.79
C VAL A 82 16.35 -12.89 -3.69
N LYS A 83 16.39 -13.61 -4.82
CA LYS A 83 16.37 -15.08 -4.82
C LYS A 83 17.57 -15.72 -4.12
N LYS A 84 18.76 -15.08 -4.18
CA LYS A 84 19.99 -15.60 -3.56
C LYS A 84 20.05 -15.37 -2.05
N HIS A 85 19.47 -14.26 -1.58
CA HIS A 85 19.58 -13.80 -0.19
C HIS A 85 18.26 -13.89 0.59
N GLY A 86 17.14 -14.14 -0.08
CA GLY A 86 15.83 -14.28 0.52
C GLY A 86 15.77 -15.53 1.38
N ASP A 87 15.21 -15.37 2.57
CA ASP A 87 14.95 -16.49 3.47
C ASP A 87 13.53 -16.99 3.18
N GLN A 88 13.36 -18.29 2.97
CA GLN A 88 12.03 -18.88 2.76
C GLN A 88 11.11 -18.70 3.97
N GLN A 89 11.67 -18.35 5.14
CA GLN A 89 10.91 -18.07 6.37
C GLN A 89 10.38 -16.63 6.46
N ASN A 90 10.87 -15.71 5.62
CA ASN A 90 10.41 -14.31 5.62
C ASN A 90 9.28 -14.14 4.63
N ALA A 91 8.06 -14.52 5.04
CA ALA A 91 6.87 -14.28 4.24
C ALA A 91 6.17 -12.99 4.72
N VAL A 92 5.89 -12.08 3.79
CA VAL A 92 5.21 -10.81 4.07
C VAL A 92 3.73 -11.07 4.29
N THR A 93 3.23 -10.69 5.47
CA THR A 93 1.80 -10.75 5.80
C THR A 93 1.05 -9.55 5.21
N PHE A 94 -0.27 -9.65 5.09
CA PHE A 94 -1.10 -8.52 4.63
C PHE A 94 -0.94 -7.28 5.52
N GLU A 95 -0.87 -7.44 6.83
CA GLU A 95 -0.65 -6.31 7.75
C GLU A 95 0.70 -5.62 7.54
N GLN A 96 1.76 -6.38 7.28
CA GLN A 96 3.07 -5.81 6.93
C GLN A 96 3.01 -5.07 5.60
N PHE A 97 2.30 -5.64 4.62
CA PHE A 97 2.06 -4.99 3.33
C PHE A 97 1.29 -3.67 3.50
N LYS A 98 0.23 -3.64 4.31
CA LYS A 98 -0.54 -2.41 4.61
C LYS A 98 0.33 -1.32 5.24
N HIS A 99 1.14 -1.68 6.24
CA HIS A 99 2.06 -0.72 6.85
C HIS A 99 3.07 -0.18 5.84
N PHE A 100 3.59 -1.04 4.97
CA PHE A 100 4.50 -0.62 3.91
C PHE A 100 3.84 0.30 2.88
N SER A 101 2.60 0.00 2.47
CA SER A 101 1.83 0.87 1.56
C SER A 101 1.53 2.24 2.19
N ALA A 102 1.17 2.27 3.48
CA ALA A 102 1.02 3.53 4.21
C ALA A 102 2.33 4.33 4.28
N PHE A 103 3.48 3.66 4.39
CA PHE A 103 4.78 4.30 4.29
C PHE A 103 5.02 4.89 2.89
N LEU A 104 4.66 4.19 1.81
CA LEU A 104 4.80 4.69 0.44
C LEU A 104 4.02 6.00 0.21
N ASN A 105 2.84 6.12 0.82
CA ASN A 105 2.04 7.35 0.76
C ASN A 105 2.73 8.58 1.39
N ASN A 106 3.77 8.38 2.19
CA ASN A 106 4.54 9.43 2.86
C ASN A 106 6.00 9.52 2.35
N LEU A 107 6.25 9.09 1.11
CA LEU A 107 7.62 9.06 0.54
C LEU A 107 8.29 10.42 0.43
N GLU A 108 7.52 11.50 0.26
CA GLU A 108 8.08 12.85 0.17
C GLU A 108 8.76 13.25 1.49
N ASP A 109 8.05 13.10 2.60
CA ASP A 109 8.58 13.36 3.95
C ASP A 109 9.79 12.46 4.26
N PHE A 110 9.71 11.18 3.87
CA PHE A 110 10.84 10.27 3.98
C PHE A 110 12.04 10.72 3.15
N GLY A 111 11.82 11.21 1.93
CA GLY A 111 12.85 11.76 1.06
C GLY A 111 13.55 12.97 1.67
N ILE A 112 12.82 13.85 2.35
CA ILE A 112 13.38 14.99 3.09
C ILE A 112 14.27 14.49 4.23
N ALA A 113 13.79 13.55 5.04
CA ALA A 113 14.55 12.97 6.15
C ALA A 113 15.85 12.29 5.66
N MET A 114 15.78 11.56 4.54
CA MET A 114 16.92 10.90 3.92
C MET A 114 17.98 11.90 3.44
N ARG A 115 17.56 13.01 2.80
CA ARG A 115 18.49 14.08 2.40
C ARG A 115 19.21 14.67 3.60
N PHE A 116 18.49 14.95 4.69
CA PHE A 116 19.08 15.47 5.91
C PHE A 116 20.12 14.51 6.51
N HIS A 117 19.84 13.20 6.47
CA HIS A 117 20.77 12.18 6.93
C HIS A 117 22.03 12.07 6.05
N GLN A 118 21.88 12.11 4.73
CA GLN A 118 23.01 12.09 3.77
C GLN A 118 23.91 13.31 3.96
N LEU A 119 23.34 14.50 4.15
CA LEU A 119 24.09 15.73 4.44
C LEU A 119 24.84 15.66 5.79
N SER A 120 24.39 14.80 6.70
CA SER A 120 25.04 14.58 8.00
C SER A 120 26.23 13.58 7.92
N ASN A 121 26.56 13.04 6.73
CA ASN A 121 27.66 12.10 6.50
C ASN A 121 27.64 10.83 7.37
N LYS A 122 26.46 10.45 7.90
CA LYS A 122 26.30 9.21 8.67
C LYS A 122 25.91 8.07 7.72
N PRO A 123 26.58 6.91 7.76
CA PRO A 123 26.13 5.75 7.02
C PRO A 123 24.79 5.25 7.57
N ILE A 124 23.86 4.90 6.67
CA ILE A 124 22.57 4.33 7.04
C ILE A 124 22.81 2.88 7.43
N SER A 125 22.89 2.59 8.73
CA SER A 125 22.86 1.23 9.27
C SER A 125 21.50 0.98 9.93
N GLN A 126 21.03 -0.27 9.90
CA GLN A 126 19.89 -0.66 10.73
C GLN A 126 20.29 -0.43 12.19
N GLY A 127 19.73 0.60 12.81
CA GLY A 127 19.91 0.87 14.22
C GLY A 127 19.45 -0.34 15.02
N LYS A 128 20.34 -0.90 15.86
CA LYS A 128 19.98 -1.97 16.77
C LYS A 128 18.73 -1.55 17.54
N HIS A 129 17.68 -2.36 17.46
CA HIS A 129 16.53 -2.25 18.33
C HIS A 129 17.02 -2.40 19.78
N PHE A 130 17.20 -1.28 20.49
CA PHE A 130 17.47 -1.31 21.91
C PHE A 130 16.14 -1.61 22.60
N SER A 131 15.89 -2.90 22.86
CA SER A 131 14.92 -3.30 23.86
C SER A 131 15.48 -2.92 25.24
N HIS A 132 14.58 -2.37 26.06
CA HIS A 132 14.84 -1.71 27.35
C HIS A 132 15.69 -2.53 28.33
#